data_AF-A0A174T9B0-F1
#
_entry.id   AF-A0A174T9B0-F1
#
_cell.length_a   1.000
_cell.length_b   1.000
_cell.length_c   1.000
_cell.angle_alpha   90.00
_cell.angle_beta   90.00
_cell.angle_gamma   90.00
#
_symmetry.space_group_name_H-M   'P 1'
#
loop_
_entity.id
_entity.type
_entity.pdbx_description
1 polymer ?
#
loop_
_entity_poly.entity_id
_entity_poly.type
_entity_poly.pdbx_seq_one_letter_code
_entity_poly.pdbx_strand_id
1 'polypeptide(L)'
;MKKQLKLKEPIKVRTKKLVNGCQSIYLDIYMNGRRQYEFLKLYIIPEHNQTDKKRNVETLNLANAIKAQKILEIYNQAYGFNHNRLSNMKLTGYMKLIAEQSVNNRVRKNAIHAVV
;
A
#
# COMPACT_ATOMS: atom_id res chain seq x y z
N MET A 1 8.71 1.92 -31.28
CA MET A 1 7.73 1.40 -30.31
C MET A 1 8.12 1.85 -28.91
N LYS A 2 7.31 2.66 -28.22
CA LYS A 2 7.60 3.06 -26.83
C LYS A 2 7.49 1.83 -25.93
N LYS A 3 8.60 1.42 -25.33
CA LYS A 3 8.65 0.33 -24.36
C LYS A 3 7.89 0.79 -23.12
N GLN A 4 6.72 0.21 -22.84
CA GLN A 4 6.02 0.51 -21.60
C GLN A 4 6.91 0.05 -20.44
N LEU A 5 7.33 1.00 -19.60
CA LEU A 5 8.06 0.73 -18.37
C LEU A 5 7.11 -0.02 -17.43
N LYS A 6 7.20 -1.36 -17.40
CA LYS A 6 6.60 -2.15 -16.33
C LYS A 6 7.27 -1.72 -15.03
N LEU A 7 6.60 -0.91 -14.21
CA LEU A 7 7.06 -0.66 -12.85
C LEU A 7 7.23 -2.01 -12.17
N LYS A 8 8.41 -2.25 -11.58
CA LYS A 8 8.63 -3.43 -10.74
C LYS A 8 7.63 -3.36 -9.59
N GLU A 9 6.78 -4.38 -9.45
CA GLU A 9 5.89 -4.46 -8.31
C GLU A 9 6.73 -4.50 -7.01
N PRO A 10 6.53 -3.56 -6.07
CA PRO A 10 7.36 -3.46 -4.87
C PRO A 10 7.14 -4.62 -3.88
N ILE A 11 6.00 -5.30 -4.00
CA ILE A 11 5.57 -6.37 -3.10
C ILE A 11 5.13 -7.59 -3.90
N LYS A 12 5.54 -8.79 -3.46
CA LYS A 12 5.12 -10.06 -4.05
C LYS A 12 4.54 -10.99 -2.98
N VAL A 13 3.46 -11.69 -3.31
CA VAL A 13 2.96 -12.80 -2.49
C VAL A 13 3.83 -14.02 -2.78
N ARG A 14 4.33 -14.68 -1.73
CA ARG A 14 5.11 -15.93 -1.84
C ARG A 14 4.60 -16.95 -0.82
N THR A 15 4.94 -18.21 -1.07
CA THR A 15 4.62 -19.30 -0.16
C THR A 15 5.90 -20.00 0.31
N LYS A 16 5.84 -20.56 1.52
CA LYS A 16 6.89 -21.42 2.09
C LYS A 16 6.23 -22.71 2.56
N LYS A 17 6.75 -23.85 2.10
CA LYS A 17 6.29 -25.16 2.57
C LYS A 17 6.68 -25.35 4.04
N LEU A 18 5.75 -25.87 4.82
CA LEU A 18 5.92 -26.24 6.22
C LEU A 18 6.06 -27.77 6.33
N VAL A 19 6.55 -28.21 7.48
CA VAL A 19 6.74 -29.65 7.78
C VAL A 19 5.44 -30.45 7.78
N ASN A 20 4.31 -29.81 8.05
CA ASN A 20 2.98 -30.42 8.07
C ASN A 20 2.34 -30.55 6.67
N GLY A 21 3.06 -30.21 5.59
CA GLY A 21 2.54 -30.25 4.22
C GLY A 21 1.76 -29.00 3.80
N CYS A 22 1.37 -28.12 4.73
CA CYS A 22 0.77 -26.83 4.41
C CYS A 22 1.82 -25.83 3.88
N GLN A 23 1.36 -24.77 3.23
CA GLN A 23 2.23 -23.67 2.80
C GLN A 23 1.83 -22.38 3.48
N SER A 24 2.73 -21.76 4.24
CA SER A 24 2.49 -20.43 4.81
C SER A 24 2.69 -19.36 3.73
N ILE A 25 1.79 -18.37 3.70
CA ILE A 25 1.87 -17.22 2.80
C ILE A 25 2.57 -16.05 3.50
N TYR A 26 3.47 -15.39 2.79
CA TYR A 26 4.14 -14.17 3.23
C TYR A 26 4.25 -13.15 2.09
N LEU A 27 4.34 -11.88 2.46
CA LEU A 27 4.69 -10.81 1.54
C LEU A 27 6.21 -10.64 1.52
N ASP A 28 6.75 -10.56 0.31
CA ASP A 28 8.13 -10.25 0.01
C ASP A 28 8.18 -8.79 -0.45
N ILE A 29 8.64 -7.90 0.43
CA ILE A 29 8.59 -6.45 0.27
C ILE A 29 10.02 -5.96 0.03
N TYR A 30 10.23 -5.26 -1.09
CA TYR A 30 11.50 -4.59 -1.39
C TYR A 30 11.33 -3.09 -1.29
N MET A 31 11.91 -2.50 -0.24
CA MET A 31 11.81 -1.06 0.05
C MET A 31 13.18 -0.52 0.45
N ASN A 32 13.57 0.63 -0.10
CA ASN A 32 14.80 1.35 0.25
C ASN A 32 16.07 0.46 0.20
N GLY A 33 16.16 -0.42 -0.80
CA GLY A 33 17.30 -1.35 -0.96
C GLY A 33 17.34 -2.50 0.06
N ARG A 34 16.36 -2.60 0.98
CA ARG A 34 16.25 -3.69 1.95
C ARG A 34 15.06 -4.58 1.63
N ARG A 35 15.22 -5.88 1.89
CA ARG A 35 14.17 -6.88 1.73
C ARG A 35 13.56 -7.17 3.10
N GLN A 36 12.24 -7.06 3.19
CA GLN A 36 11.47 -7.36 4.39
C GLN A 36 10.45 -8.47 4.09
N TYR A 37 10.27 -9.36 5.05
CA TYR A 37 9.26 -10.41 4.99
C TYR A 37 8.15 -10.11 5.98
N GLU A 38 6.92 -10.20 5.54
CA GLU A 38 5.73 -10.03 6.39
C GLU A 38 4.87 -11.29 6.32
N PHE A 39 4.80 -12.03 7.42
CA PHE A 39 4.01 -13.26 7.50
C PHE A 39 2.53 -12.93 7.66
N LEU A 40 1.69 -13.42 6.74
CA LEU A 40 0.26 -13.13 6.73
C LEU A 40 -0.55 -14.04 7.66
N LYS A 41 0.07 -15.09 8.23
CA LYS A 41 -0.61 -16.18 8.97
C LYS A 41 -1.76 -16.83 8.17
N LEU A 42 -1.68 -16.74 6.84
CA LEU A 42 -2.54 -17.45 5.91
C LEU A 42 -1.82 -18.71 5.44
N TYR A 43 -2.57 -19.78 5.24
CA TYR A 43 -2.02 -21.09 4.90
C TYR A 43 -2.78 -21.72 3.73
N ILE A 44 -2.04 -22.24 2.77
CA ILE A 44 -2.57 -23.12 1.73
C ILE A 44 -2.49 -24.55 2.26
N ILE A 45 -3.62 -25.24 2.29
CA ILE A 45 -3.69 -26.64 2.71
C ILE A 45 -3.50 -27.57 1.50
N PRO A 46 -3.00 -28.80 1.71
CA PRO A 46 -3.00 -29.83 0.67
C PRO A 46 -4.42 -30.03 0.12
N GLU A 47 -4.55 -30.03 -1.21
CA GLU A 47 -5.84 -30.19 -1.87
C GLU A 47 -6.22 -31.67 -1.97
N HIS A 48 -7.28 -32.06 -1.28
CA HIS A 48 -7.88 -33.39 -1.39
C HIS A 48 -9.28 -33.32 -1.98
N ASN A 49 -10.07 -32.31 -1.58
CA ASN A 49 -11.44 -32.12 -2.02
C ASN A 49 -11.66 -30.78 -2.72
N GLN A 50 -12.79 -30.67 -3.44
CA GLN A 50 -13.20 -29.42 -4.08
C GLN A 50 -13.41 -28.26 -3.07
N THR A 51 -13.78 -28.58 -1.83
CA THR A 51 -13.89 -27.61 -0.72
C THR A 51 -12.53 -27.01 -0.36
N ASP A 52 -11.47 -27.81 -0.37
CA ASP A 52 -10.12 -27.36 -0.04
C ASP A 52 -9.58 -26.45 -1.14
N LYS A 53 -9.84 -26.80 -2.40
CA LYS A 53 -9.53 -25.96 -3.54
C LYS A 53 -10.22 -24.59 -3.46
N LYS A 54 -11.52 -24.56 -3.12
CA LYS A 54 -12.25 -23.29 -2.91
C LYS A 54 -11.63 -22.47 -1.79
N ARG A 55 -11.34 -23.08 -0.64
CA ARG A 55 -10.70 -22.41 0.50
C ARG A 55 -9.32 -21.85 0.13
N ASN A 56 -8.52 -22.59 -0.62
CA ASN A 56 -7.20 -22.14 -1.08
C ASN A 56 -7.32 -20.93 -2.03
N VAL A 57 -8.29 -20.93 -2.94
CA VAL A 57 -8.57 -19.80 -3.83
C VAL A 57 -8.99 -18.56 -3.03
N GLU A 58 -9.91 -18.70 -2.07
CA GLU A 58 -10.32 -17.60 -1.17
C GLU A 58 -9.13 -17.06 -0.36
N THR A 59 -8.29 -17.94 0.15
CA THR A 59 -7.09 -17.58 0.93
C THR A 59 -6.08 -16.81 0.06
N LEU A 60 -5.88 -17.23 -1.19
CA LEU A 60 -5.02 -16.52 -2.14
C LEU A 60 -5.61 -15.16 -2.53
N ASN A 61 -6.93 -15.07 -2.72
CA ASN A 61 -7.60 -13.80 -2.99
C ASN A 61 -7.44 -12.81 -1.84
N LEU A 62 -7.57 -13.29 -0.59
CA LEU A 62 -7.31 -12.48 0.59
C LEU A 62 -5.85 -12.01 0.66
N ALA A 63 -4.89 -12.89 0.38
CA ALA A 63 -3.47 -12.52 0.34
C ALA A 63 -3.19 -11.45 -0.73
N ASN A 64 -3.83 -11.53 -1.90
CA ASN A 64 -3.72 -10.53 -2.97
C ASN A 64 -4.37 -9.19 -2.57
N ALA A 65 -5.50 -9.22 -1.85
CA ALA A 65 -6.12 -8.02 -1.32
C ALA A 65 -5.21 -7.32 -0.29
N ILE A 66 -4.61 -8.07 0.64
CA ILE A 66 -3.64 -7.52 1.60
C ILE A 66 -2.42 -6.94 0.88
N LYS A 67 -1.89 -7.62 -0.15
CA LYS A 67 -0.83 -7.08 -1.00
C LYS A 67 -1.23 -5.73 -1.60
N ALA A 68 -2.43 -5.64 -2.18
CA ALA A 68 -2.91 -4.41 -2.82
C ALA A 68 -3.02 -3.27 -1.80
N GLN A 69 -3.59 -3.53 -0.62
CA GLN A 69 -3.66 -2.56 0.47
C GLN A 69 -2.27 -2.08 0.90
N LYS A 70 -1.32 -2.99 1.09
CA LYS A 70 0.06 -2.65 1.49
C LYS A 70 0.77 -1.80 0.45
N ILE A 71 0.55 -2.04 -0.84
CA ILE A 71 1.08 -1.20 -1.93
C ILE A 71 0.53 0.22 -1.81
N LEU A 72 -0.77 0.38 -1.56
CA LEU A 72 -1.37 1.70 -1.35
C LEU A 72 -0.81 2.38 -0.10
N GLU A 73 -0.62 1.66 1.01
CA GLU A 73 0.00 2.20 2.22
C GLU A 73 1.42 2.70 1.96
N ILE A 74 2.23 1.94 1.23
CA ILE A 74 3.60 2.35 0.86
C ILE A 74 3.58 3.60 -0.03
N TYR A 75 2.71 3.65 -1.03
CA TYR A 75 2.59 4.83 -1.89
C TYR A 75 2.05 6.03 -1.14
N ASN A 76 1.12 5.83 -0.22
CA ASN A 76 0.64 6.89 0.66
C ASN A 76 1.75 7.38 1.59
N GLN A 77 2.62 6.50 2.11
CA GLN A 77 3.75 6.92 2.93
C GLN A 77 4.84 7.65 2.12
N ALA A 78 5.08 7.23 0.86
CA ALA A 78 6.12 7.81 0.01
C ALA A 78 5.69 9.09 -0.72
N TYR A 79 4.43 9.16 -1.14
CA TYR A 79 3.88 10.23 -1.99
C TYR A 79 2.62 10.88 -1.42
N GLY A 80 1.94 10.24 -0.46
CA GLY A 80 0.66 10.67 0.09
C GLY A 80 0.78 11.60 1.30
N PHE A 81 0.14 12.75 1.17
CA PHE A 81 -0.34 13.68 2.18
C PHE A 81 -0.28 13.17 3.63
N ASN A 82 0.80 13.47 4.37
CA ASN A 82 0.93 13.16 5.79
C ASN A 82 -0.32 13.57 6.60
N HIS A 83 -1.18 12.60 6.97
CA HIS A 83 -2.32 12.84 7.89
C HIS A 83 -1.85 13.03 9.34
N ASN A 84 -0.59 12.70 9.64
CA ASN A 84 0.03 12.85 10.95
C ASN A 84 0.36 14.30 11.34
N ARG A 85 0.15 15.29 10.46
CA ARG A 85 0.32 16.70 10.87
C ARG A 85 -0.81 17.22 11.77
N LEU A 86 -1.92 16.48 11.88
CA LEU A 86 -3.16 17.01 12.48
C LEU A 86 -3.63 16.27 13.73
N SER A 87 -3.06 15.10 14.07
CA SER A 87 -3.57 14.24 15.15
C SER A 87 -3.49 14.86 16.55
N ASN A 88 -2.64 15.87 16.76
CA ASN A 88 -2.51 16.62 18.02
C ASN A 88 -2.85 18.11 17.90
N MET A 89 -3.45 18.56 16.79
CA MET A 89 -3.76 19.97 16.58
C MET A 89 -5.16 20.30 17.12
N LYS A 90 -5.28 21.36 17.92
CA LYS A 90 -6.60 21.91 18.29
C LYS A 90 -7.37 22.29 17.02
N LEU A 91 -8.68 22.07 17.01
CA LEU A 91 -9.57 22.41 15.89
C LEU A 91 -9.36 23.87 15.42
N THR A 92 -9.20 24.80 16.36
CA THR A 92 -8.90 26.22 16.06
C THR A 92 -7.60 26.40 15.29
N GLY A 93 -6.56 25.65 15.65
CA GLY A 93 -5.29 25.63 14.93
C GLY A 93 -5.44 25.08 13.52
N TYR A 94 -6.22 24.01 13.36
CA TYR A 94 -6.49 23.42 12.04
C TYR A 94 -7.22 24.40 11.12
N MET A 95 -8.27 25.06 11.62
CA MET A 95 -9.02 26.05 10.85
C MET A 95 -8.13 27.23 10.39
N LYS A 96 -7.22 27.69 11.26
CA LYS A 96 -6.26 28.75 10.91
C LYS A 96 -5.30 28.30 9.80
N LEU A 97 -4.77 27.08 9.89
CA LEU A 97 -3.85 26.51 8.90
C LEU A 97 -4.52 26.38 7.52
N ILE A 98 -5.78 25.93 7.48
CA ILE A 98 -6.54 25.81 6.22
C ILE A 98 -6.83 27.19 5.61
N ALA A 99 -7.19 28.17 6.43
CA ALA A 99 -7.39 29.55 5.98
C ALA A 99 -6.09 30.12 5.35
N GLU A 100 -4.95 29.98 6.02
CA GLU A 100 -3.65 30.43 5.51
C GLU A 100 -3.23 29.71 4.20
N GLN A 101 -3.49 28.41 4.09
CA GLN A 101 -3.22 27.66 2.85
C GLN A 101 -4.09 28.11 1.68
N SER A 102 -5.37 28.40 1.92
CA SER A 102 -6.30 28.88 0.88
C SER A 102 -5.88 30.24 0.31
N VAL A 103 -5.39 31.15 1.17
CA VAL A 103 -4.86 32.45 0.77
C VAL A 103 -3.60 32.26 -0.07
N ASN A 104 -2.66 31.43 0.40
CA ASN A 104 -1.41 31.17 -0.30
C ASN A 104 -1.60 30.51 -1.68
N ASN A 105 -2.56 29.58 -1.79
CA ASN A 105 -2.90 28.97 -3.09
C ASN A 105 -3.55 29.98 -4.06
N ARG A 106 -4.37 30.91 -3.54
CA ARG A 106 -4.94 31.99 -4.35
C ARG A 106 -3.88 32.95 -4.85
N VAL A 107 -2.93 33.33 -3.99
CA VAL A 107 -1.79 34.18 -4.35
C VAL A 107 -0.90 33.49 -5.41
N ARG A 108 -0.57 32.21 -5.21
CA ARG A 108 0.17 31.43 -6.22
C ARG A 108 -0.54 31.37 -7.56
N LYS A 109 -1.85 31.11 -7.57
CA LYS A 109 -2.65 31.05 -8.80
C LYS A 109 -2.65 32.39 -9.54
N ASN A 110 -2.78 33.49 -8.81
CA ASN A 110 -2.76 34.83 -9.38
C ASN A 110 -1.36 35.21 -9.90
N ALA A 111 -0.30 34.86 -9.18
CA ALA A 111 1.08 35.10 -9.61
C ALA A 111 1.44 34.31 -10.88
N ILE A 112 1.00 33.04 -10.99
CA ILE A 112 1.19 32.24 -12.20
C ILE A 112 0.42 32.83 -13.39
N HIS A 113 -0.78 33.36 -13.15
CA HIS A 113 -1.57 34.02 -14.20
C HIS A 113 -0.98 35.36 -14.65
N ALA A 114 -0.26 36.06 -13.77
CA ALA A 114 0.39 37.34 -14.08
C ALA A 114 1.74 37.19 -14.83
N VAL A 115 2.28 35.97 -14.92
CA VAL A 115 3.59 35.68 -15.54
C VAL A 115 3.43 34.99 -16.91
N VAL A 116 2.20 34.66 -17.31
CA VAL A 116 1.84 34.17 -18.66
C VAL A 116 1.18 35.29 -19.45
#